data_AF-W7CXQ9-F1
#
_entry.id   AF-W7CXQ9-F1
#
_cell.length_a   1.000
_cell.length_b   1.000
_cell.length_c   1.000
_cell.angle_alpha   90.00
_cell.angle_beta   90.00
_cell.angle_gamma   90.00
#
_symmetry.space_group_name_H-M   'P 1'
#
loop_
_entity.id
_entity.type
_entity.pdbx_description
1 polymer ?
#
loop_
_entity_poly.entity_id
_entity_poly.type
_entity_poly.pdbx_seq_one_letter_code
_entity_poly.pdbx_strand_id
1 'polypeptide(L)'
;MKKKYGKADRVEQTAYEYEEYVFTKGVQGYMTVGVLADRVVRINVVGNKLEINPFEIGMPVETIMNRYAMESEIIVNSSYGKYQLSLSEDDLYTRPLIKLAPNRYAQLTIDSNARELFAVSFMDSDTLVKLHPYESVYEGELYEVPKLSDEKWRQINAGMNSDIVDLTNIYRTKRGLSTLVENKKIGQAASAHSKDMHENEFFSHDSATKGDLAKRMTVSELVFEEVEENIAANYVDGAATFAAWLSSASHRQTLELENANVMGVGSFQFYTTQIIGYVAEVTDPS
;
A
#
# COMPACT_ATOMS: atom_id res chain seq x y z
N MET A 1 -15.55 -16.85 2.32
CA MET A 1 -15.66 -15.36 2.24
C MET A 1 -17.06 -14.88 1.90
N LYS A 2 -17.63 -15.19 0.73
CA LYS A 2 -18.97 -14.70 0.31
C LYS A 2 -20.09 -14.88 1.36
N LYS A 3 -20.13 -16.02 2.04
CA LYS A 3 -21.11 -16.30 3.11
C LYS A 3 -20.95 -15.40 4.35
N LYS A 4 -19.73 -14.97 4.68
CA LYS A 4 -19.42 -14.19 5.90
C LYS A 4 -19.43 -12.67 5.65
N TYR A 5 -18.92 -12.25 4.48
CA TYR A 5 -18.68 -10.84 4.17
C TYR A 5 -19.51 -10.29 3.00
N GLY A 6 -20.33 -11.13 2.34
CA GLY A 6 -21.12 -10.71 1.19
C GLY A 6 -20.31 -10.65 -0.11
N LYS A 7 -20.81 -9.85 -1.07
CA LYS A 7 -20.10 -9.57 -2.32
C LYS A 7 -18.98 -8.55 -2.04
N ALA A 8 -17.85 -8.70 -2.72
CA ALA A 8 -16.78 -7.70 -2.67
C ALA A 8 -17.26 -6.38 -3.30
N ASP A 9 -16.79 -5.27 -2.73
CA ASP A 9 -17.08 -3.92 -3.22
C ASP A 9 -16.30 -3.65 -4.51
N ARG A 10 -15.06 -4.15 -4.58
CA ARG A 10 -14.21 -4.12 -5.78
C ARG A 10 -13.50 -5.46 -5.99
N VAL A 11 -13.13 -5.72 -7.24
CA VAL A 11 -12.22 -6.81 -7.62
C VAL A 11 -11.11 -6.19 -8.44
N GLU A 12 -9.88 -6.37 -7.98
CA GLU A 12 -8.70 -5.71 -8.51
C GLU A 12 -7.73 -6.74 -9.08
N GLN A 13 -7.07 -6.35 -10.16
CA GLN A 13 -6.08 -7.19 -10.81
C GLN A 13 -4.73 -6.97 -10.15
N THR A 14 -3.92 -8.02 -10.03
CA THR A 14 -2.56 -7.90 -9.49
C THR A 14 -1.51 -8.32 -10.51
N ALA A 15 -0.26 -7.94 -10.25
CA ALA A 15 0.90 -8.39 -11.00
C ALA A 15 1.31 -9.85 -10.67
N TYR A 16 0.67 -10.48 -9.68
CA TYR A 16 1.10 -11.74 -9.06
C TYR A 16 0.09 -12.88 -9.26
N GLU A 17 -0.60 -12.86 -10.41
CA GLU A 17 -1.54 -13.87 -10.91
C GLU A 17 -2.84 -14.04 -10.10
N TYR A 18 -2.89 -13.58 -8.85
CA TYR A 18 -4.12 -13.59 -8.05
C TYR A 18 -4.97 -12.35 -8.32
N GLU A 19 -6.28 -12.46 -8.06
CA GLU A 19 -7.18 -11.31 -8.02
C GLU A 19 -7.41 -10.90 -6.58
N GLU A 20 -7.55 -9.61 -6.34
CA GLU A 20 -7.76 -9.05 -5.01
C GLU A 20 -9.22 -8.63 -4.84
N TYR A 21 -9.91 -9.25 -3.88
CA TYR A 21 -11.29 -8.96 -3.56
C TYR A 21 -11.33 -7.98 -2.40
N VAL A 22 -11.79 -6.76 -2.64
CA VAL A 22 -11.82 -5.69 -1.64
C VAL A 22 -13.17 -5.63 -0.95
N PHE A 23 -13.13 -5.56 0.37
CA PHE A 23 -14.29 -5.39 1.25
C PHE A 23 -14.06 -4.16 2.11
N THR A 24 -14.81 -3.10 1.87
CA THR A 24 -14.73 -1.85 2.61
C THR A 24 -16.02 -1.62 3.41
N LYS A 25 -15.88 -1.04 4.61
CA LYS A 25 -17.00 -0.52 5.41
C LYS A 25 -16.77 0.96 5.67
N GLY A 26 -16.43 1.68 4.60
CA GLY A 26 -15.83 3.01 4.68
C GLY A 26 -14.56 3.00 5.54
N VAL A 27 -14.34 4.06 6.31
CA VAL A 27 -13.17 4.24 7.18
C VAL A 27 -13.13 3.30 8.41
N GLN A 28 -14.16 2.49 8.63
CA GLN A 28 -14.27 1.64 9.82
C GLN A 28 -13.68 0.24 9.65
N GLY A 29 -13.36 -0.15 8.42
CA GLY A 29 -12.77 -1.47 8.16
C GLY A 29 -12.50 -1.66 6.68
N TYR A 30 -11.29 -2.14 6.41
CA TYR A 30 -10.79 -2.42 5.08
C TYR A 30 -10.13 -3.78 5.09
N MET A 31 -10.58 -4.66 4.20
CA MET A 31 -10.01 -5.98 4.05
C MET A 31 -9.90 -6.30 2.58
N THR A 32 -8.74 -6.83 2.20
CA THR A 32 -8.58 -7.43 0.89
C THR A 32 -8.33 -8.91 1.02
N VAL A 33 -8.75 -9.67 0.00
CA VAL A 33 -8.59 -11.11 -0.06
C VAL A 33 -8.03 -11.47 -1.43
N GLY A 34 -6.76 -11.85 -1.47
CA GLY A 34 -6.11 -12.38 -2.66
C GLY A 34 -6.55 -13.81 -2.94
N VAL A 35 -7.10 -14.06 -4.13
CA VAL A 35 -7.60 -15.37 -4.56
C VAL A 35 -6.87 -15.82 -5.81
N LEU A 36 -6.22 -16.98 -5.74
CA LEU A 36 -5.55 -17.65 -6.85
C LEU A 36 -6.16 -19.04 -7.04
N ALA A 37 -6.75 -19.30 -8.21
CA ALA A 37 -7.39 -20.57 -8.54
C ALA A 37 -8.34 -21.07 -7.41
N ASP A 38 -9.29 -20.22 -7.01
CA ASP A 38 -10.27 -20.44 -5.94
C ASP A 38 -9.70 -20.64 -4.52
N ARG A 39 -8.39 -20.44 -4.33
CA ARG A 39 -7.74 -20.51 -3.01
C ARG A 39 -7.41 -19.11 -2.51
N VAL A 40 -7.64 -18.86 -1.22
CA VAL A 40 -7.18 -17.64 -0.56
C VAL A 40 -5.69 -17.77 -0.30
N VAL A 41 -4.91 -16.85 -0.86
CA VAL A 41 -3.44 -16.84 -0.76
C VAL A 41 -2.92 -15.65 0.06
N ARG A 42 -3.72 -14.58 0.14
CA ARG A 42 -3.42 -13.37 0.92
C ARG A 42 -4.67 -12.78 1.55
N ILE A 43 -4.53 -12.19 2.73
CA ILE A 43 -5.55 -11.36 3.36
C ILE A 43 -4.87 -10.14 3.98
N ASN A 44 -5.17 -8.93 3.50
CA ASN A 44 -4.78 -7.70 4.19
C ASN A 44 -5.95 -7.20 5.03
N VAL A 45 -5.68 -6.74 6.25
CA VAL A 45 -6.70 -6.18 7.15
C VAL A 45 -6.21 -4.88 7.77
N VAL A 46 -7.06 -3.86 7.69
CA VAL A 46 -6.91 -2.54 8.32
C VAL A 46 -8.23 -2.15 8.99
N GLY A 47 -8.14 -1.41 10.09
CA GLY A 47 -9.30 -0.92 10.85
C GLY A 47 -9.77 -1.87 11.96
N ASN A 48 -10.69 -1.38 12.78
CA ASN A 48 -10.94 -1.90 14.13
C ASN A 48 -12.12 -2.88 14.25
N LYS A 49 -12.79 -3.25 13.15
CA LYS A 49 -14.02 -4.08 13.17
C LYS A 49 -13.85 -5.50 12.66
N LEU A 50 -12.62 -5.94 12.38
CA LEU A 50 -12.35 -7.27 11.87
C LEU A 50 -11.54 -8.07 12.89
N GLU A 51 -12.07 -9.23 13.28
CA GLU A 51 -11.37 -10.17 14.16
C GLU A 51 -10.17 -10.77 13.42
N ILE A 52 -8.96 -10.45 13.88
CA ILE A 52 -7.69 -10.90 13.30
C ILE A 52 -6.80 -11.62 14.32
N ASN A 53 -7.40 -12.52 15.10
CA ASN A 53 -6.68 -13.31 16.11
C ASN A 53 -5.41 -13.96 15.53
N PRO A 54 -4.27 -13.89 16.24
CA PRO A 54 -4.07 -13.37 17.60
C PRO A 54 -3.75 -11.86 17.69
N PHE A 55 -3.88 -11.11 16.60
CA PHE A 55 -3.64 -9.67 16.53
C PHE A 55 -4.92 -8.85 16.75
N GLU A 56 -4.73 -7.55 16.93
CA GLU A 56 -5.79 -6.54 17.02
C GLU A 56 -5.25 -5.22 16.47
N ILE A 57 -6.00 -4.57 15.57
CA ILE A 57 -5.58 -3.26 15.05
C ILE A 57 -5.59 -2.25 16.20
N GLY A 58 -4.49 -1.51 16.35
CA GLY A 58 -4.22 -0.63 17.49
C GLY A 58 -3.52 -1.32 18.67
N MET A 59 -3.18 -2.61 18.55
CA MET A 59 -2.35 -3.29 19.55
C MET A 59 -0.99 -2.57 19.69
N PRO A 60 -0.56 -2.21 20.91
CA PRO A 60 0.74 -1.58 21.13
C PRO A 60 1.88 -2.48 20.64
N VAL A 61 2.90 -1.89 20.02
CA VAL A 61 4.04 -2.64 19.47
C VAL A 61 4.76 -3.46 20.54
N GLU A 62 4.84 -2.96 21.77
CA GLU A 62 5.45 -3.66 22.92
C GLU A 62 4.69 -4.93 23.26
N THR A 63 3.36 -4.93 23.10
CA THR A 63 2.53 -6.13 23.32
C THR A 63 2.84 -7.20 22.28
N ILE A 64 3.11 -6.80 21.04
CA ILE A 64 3.50 -7.72 19.96
C ILE A 64 4.90 -8.28 20.25
N MET A 65 5.87 -7.41 20.54
CA MET A 65 7.27 -7.81 20.81
C MET A 65 7.40 -8.71 22.04
N ASN A 66 6.54 -8.58 23.03
CA ASN A 66 6.53 -9.47 24.20
C ASN A 66 5.90 -10.84 23.92
N ARG A 67 5.09 -10.98 22.87
CA ARG A 67 4.37 -12.22 22.53
C ARG A 67 5.06 -13.01 21.43
N TYR A 68 5.73 -12.33 20.51
CA TYR A 68 6.34 -12.94 19.33
C TYR A 68 7.83 -12.61 19.28
N ALA A 69 8.62 -13.63 18.94
CA ALA A 69 10.02 -13.43 18.61
C ALA A 69 10.13 -12.64 17.29
N MET A 70 10.90 -11.56 17.32
CA MET A 70 11.24 -10.79 16.13
C MET A 70 12.50 -11.40 15.52
N GLU A 71 12.34 -12.19 14.47
CA GLU A 71 13.44 -12.86 13.76
C GLU A 71 13.94 -11.97 12.62
N SER A 72 15.25 -11.66 12.62
CA SER A 72 15.90 -10.92 11.53
C SER A 72 16.18 -11.81 10.32
N GLU A 73 16.22 -13.12 10.50
CA GLU A 73 16.43 -14.10 9.45
C GLU A 73 15.32 -15.15 9.48
N ILE A 74 14.54 -15.24 8.39
CA ILE A 74 13.40 -16.15 8.31
C ILE A 74 13.54 -17.06 7.10
N ILE A 75 13.57 -18.37 7.36
CA ILE A 75 13.58 -19.39 6.30
C ILE A 75 12.14 -19.67 5.84
N VAL A 76 11.92 -19.48 4.54
CA VAL A 76 10.68 -19.75 3.84
C VAL A 76 10.92 -20.88 2.83
N ASN A 77 10.22 -22.00 3.00
CA ASN A 77 10.17 -23.06 2.00
C ASN A 77 8.92 -22.86 1.17
N SER A 78 9.08 -22.79 -0.16
CA SER A 78 8.00 -22.52 -1.11
C SER A 78 8.07 -23.52 -2.28
N SER A 79 7.09 -23.46 -3.18
CA SER A 79 7.17 -24.18 -4.46
C SER A 79 8.34 -23.74 -5.35
N TYR A 80 8.86 -22.53 -5.13
CA TYR A 80 9.97 -21.94 -5.91
C TYR A 80 11.35 -22.30 -5.35
N GLY A 81 11.40 -22.95 -4.18
CA GLY A 81 12.64 -23.29 -3.49
C GLY A 81 12.69 -22.75 -2.08
N LYS A 82 13.91 -22.67 -1.54
CA LYS A 82 14.19 -22.22 -0.18
C LYS A 82 14.72 -20.80 -0.21
N TYR A 83 14.08 -19.92 0.53
CA TYR A 83 14.42 -18.51 0.66
C TYR A 83 14.82 -18.23 2.11
N GLN A 84 15.90 -17.48 2.29
CA GLN A 84 16.25 -16.89 3.57
C GLN A 84 16.04 -15.38 3.44
N LEU A 85 14.98 -14.91 4.08
CA LEU A 85 14.62 -13.51 4.13
C LEU A 85 15.44 -12.82 5.23
N SER A 86 15.97 -11.65 4.92
CA SER A 86 16.73 -10.80 5.84
C SER A 86 15.93 -9.53 6.11
N LEU A 87 15.54 -9.33 7.36
CA LEU A 87 14.85 -8.13 7.83
C LEU A 87 15.87 -7.18 8.43
N SER A 88 15.90 -5.95 7.92
CA SER A 88 16.69 -4.85 8.51
C SER A 88 16.15 -4.45 9.89
N GLU A 89 16.90 -3.64 10.64
CA GLU A 89 16.40 -3.08 11.91
C GLU A 89 15.10 -2.31 11.69
N ASP A 90 15.01 -1.49 10.64
CA ASP A 90 13.80 -0.74 10.29
C ASP A 90 12.63 -1.69 10.00
N ASP A 91 12.87 -2.81 9.30
CA ASP A 91 11.82 -3.80 9.03
C ASP A 91 11.28 -4.42 10.32
N LEU A 92 12.15 -4.73 11.28
CA LEU A 92 11.74 -5.33 12.56
C LEU A 92 10.83 -4.39 13.37
N TYR A 93 10.98 -3.07 13.22
CA TYR A 93 10.15 -2.09 13.94
C TYR A 93 8.93 -1.60 13.16
N THR A 94 9.00 -1.56 11.84
CA THR A 94 7.94 -0.96 11.00
C THR A 94 7.08 -2.00 10.30
N ARG A 95 7.66 -3.14 9.91
CA ARG A 95 6.95 -4.19 9.18
C ARG A 95 7.46 -5.60 9.48
N PRO A 96 7.48 -6.05 10.75
CA PRO A 96 8.03 -7.36 11.09
C PRO A 96 7.21 -8.49 10.46
N LEU A 97 7.89 -9.58 10.15
CA LEU A 97 7.29 -10.81 9.63
C LEU A 97 7.20 -11.85 10.74
N ILE A 98 5.98 -12.31 11.03
CA ILE A 98 5.72 -13.32 12.04
C ILE A 98 5.37 -14.64 11.36
N LYS A 99 6.13 -15.70 11.68
CA LYS A 99 5.79 -17.06 11.26
C LYS A 99 4.73 -17.63 12.19
N LEU A 100 3.50 -17.78 11.69
CA LEU A 100 2.36 -18.24 12.48
C LEU A 100 2.26 -19.77 12.55
N ALA A 101 2.54 -20.42 11.42
CA ALA A 101 2.48 -21.87 11.26
C ALA A 101 3.34 -22.27 10.03
N PRO A 102 3.54 -23.57 9.75
CA PRO A 102 4.13 -24.00 8.49
C PRO A 102 3.41 -23.36 7.29
N ASN A 103 4.16 -22.69 6.42
CA ASN A 103 3.69 -22.00 5.21
C ASN A 103 2.61 -20.93 5.47
N ARG A 104 2.60 -20.31 6.66
CA ARG A 104 1.69 -19.22 7.03
C ARG A 104 2.44 -18.12 7.76
N TYR A 105 2.35 -16.92 7.21
CA TYR A 105 3.05 -15.75 7.70
C TYR A 105 2.09 -14.58 7.90
N ALA A 106 2.41 -13.70 8.85
CA ALA A 106 1.77 -12.41 9.01
C ALA A 106 2.85 -11.32 8.93
N GLN A 107 2.80 -10.50 7.89
CA GLN A 107 3.55 -9.26 7.85
C GLN A 107 2.71 -8.18 8.54
N LEU A 108 3.29 -7.56 9.56
CA LEU A 108 2.64 -6.47 10.28
C LEU A 108 2.96 -5.15 9.58
N THR A 109 2.10 -4.15 9.78
CA THR A 109 2.44 -2.74 9.50
C THR A 109 2.28 -1.98 10.81
N ILE A 110 3.36 -1.45 11.33
CA ILE A 110 3.41 -0.68 12.57
C ILE A 110 3.40 0.79 12.19
N ASP A 111 2.49 1.55 12.81
CA ASP A 111 2.62 2.99 12.82
C ASP A 111 3.72 3.37 13.81
N SER A 112 4.87 3.81 13.29
CA SER A 112 6.04 4.14 14.10
C SER A 112 5.83 5.38 14.98
N ASN A 113 4.92 6.28 14.61
CA ASN A 113 4.58 7.47 15.39
C ASN A 113 3.71 7.11 16.59
N ALA A 114 2.64 6.36 16.34
CA ALA A 114 1.70 5.96 17.38
C ALA A 114 2.10 4.69 18.15
N ARG A 115 3.16 4.00 17.70
CA ARG A 115 3.71 2.76 18.28
C ARG A 115 2.67 1.64 18.40
N GLU A 116 1.86 1.48 17.36
CA GLU A 116 0.75 0.53 17.36
C GLU A 116 0.59 -0.18 16.01
N LEU A 117 -0.07 -1.33 16.03
CA LEU A 117 -0.42 -2.08 14.82
C LEU A 117 -1.42 -1.30 13.98
N PHE A 118 -1.04 -1.00 12.74
CA PHE A 118 -1.90 -0.34 11.76
C PHE A 118 -2.61 -1.34 10.85
N ALA A 119 -1.87 -2.33 10.34
CA ALA A 119 -2.38 -3.34 9.42
C ALA A 119 -1.73 -4.71 9.64
N VAL A 120 -2.38 -5.76 9.14
CA VAL A 120 -1.81 -7.12 9.06
C VAL A 120 -2.06 -7.70 7.68
N SER A 121 -1.01 -8.21 7.05
CA SER A 121 -1.04 -8.96 5.80
C SER A 121 -0.71 -10.43 6.08
N PHE A 122 -1.72 -11.29 6.03
CA PHE A 122 -1.56 -12.73 6.12
C PHE A 122 -1.29 -13.31 4.73
N MET A 123 -0.31 -14.19 4.62
CA MET A 123 0.07 -14.81 3.35
C MET A 123 0.62 -16.22 3.50
N ASP A 124 0.49 -17.02 2.44
CA ASP A 124 1.21 -18.29 2.33
C ASP A 124 2.67 -18.10 1.88
N SER A 125 3.45 -19.17 1.91
CA SER A 125 4.87 -19.16 1.53
C SER A 125 5.10 -18.70 0.10
N ASP A 126 4.28 -19.18 -0.83
CA ASP A 126 4.46 -18.92 -2.27
C ASP A 126 4.14 -17.45 -2.57
N THR A 127 3.09 -16.90 -1.95
CA THR A 127 2.77 -15.48 -2.07
C THR A 127 3.84 -14.60 -1.45
N LEU A 128 4.36 -14.97 -0.27
CA LEU A 128 5.44 -14.22 0.38
C LEU A 128 6.68 -14.12 -0.50
N VAL A 129 7.11 -15.23 -1.12
CA VAL A 129 8.30 -15.21 -2.01
C VAL A 129 8.02 -14.48 -3.33
N LYS A 130 6.79 -14.56 -3.87
CA LYS A 130 6.38 -13.81 -5.07
C LYS A 130 6.42 -12.31 -4.86
N LEU A 131 5.95 -11.85 -3.70
CA LEU A 131 5.94 -10.42 -3.35
C LEU A 131 7.33 -9.91 -2.99
N HIS A 132 8.24 -10.81 -2.58
CA HIS A 132 9.62 -10.48 -2.22
C HIS A 132 9.76 -9.19 -1.37
N PRO A 133 9.06 -9.08 -0.22
CA PRO A 133 8.96 -7.82 0.52
C PRO A 133 10.23 -7.43 1.30
N TYR A 134 11.20 -8.35 1.40
CA TYR A 134 12.47 -8.18 2.12
C TYR A 134 13.64 -8.62 1.25
N GLU A 135 14.85 -8.21 1.62
CA GLU A 135 16.06 -8.78 1.01
C GLU A 135 16.09 -10.29 1.23
N SER A 136 16.59 -11.04 0.24
CA SER A 136 16.66 -12.49 0.38
C SER A 136 17.82 -13.11 -0.39
N VAL A 137 18.28 -14.26 0.11
CA VAL A 137 19.08 -15.21 -0.64
C VAL A 137 18.25 -16.48 -0.86
N TYR A 138 18.39 -17.12 -2.02
CA TYR A 138 17.55 -18.25 -2.39
C TYR A 138 18.33 -19.40 -3.01
N GLU A 139 17.82 -20.60 -2.77
CA GLU A 139 18.17 -21.83 -3.45
C GLU A 139 16.93 -22.31 -4.21
N GLY A 140 16.92 -22.11 -5.53
CA GLY A 140 15.77 -22.37 -6.39
C GLY A 140 15.60 -21.33 -7.49
N GLU A 141 14.35 -21.09 -7.89
CA GLU A 141 13.97 -20.12 -8.91
C GLU A 141 13.47 -18.83 -8.26
N LEU A 142 13.92 -17.67 -8.74
CA LEU A 142 13.33 -16.38 -8.38
C LEU A 142 12.04 -16.18 -9.18
N TYR A 143 10.93 -15.86 -8.51
CA TYR A 143 9.71 -15.51 -9.23
C TYR A 143 9.88 -14.18 -9.95
N GLU A 144 9.64 -14.17 -11.25
CA GLU A 144 9.56 -12.95 -12.07
C GLU A 144 8.10 -12.64 -12.37
N VAL A 145 7.73 -11.37 -12.20
CA VAL A 145 6.41 -10.87 -12.64
C VAL A 145 6.28 -11.14 -14.15
N PRO A 146 5.22 -11.83 -14.59
CA PRO A 146 5.04 -12.13 -16.00
C PRO A 146 4.94 -10.84 -16.82
N LYS A 147 5.27 -10.90 -18.11
CA LYS A 147 5.06 -9.75 -19.00
C LYS A 147 3.56 -9.49 -19.16
N LEU A 148 3.09 -8.39 -18.59
CA LEU A 148 1.69 -7.97 -18.65
C LEU A 148 1.46 -6.98 -19.80
N SER A 149 0.23 -6.94 -20.32
CA SER A 149 -0.18 -5.95 -21.31
C SER A 149 -0.42 -4.58 -20.66
N ASP A 150 -0.34 -3.51 -21.44
CA ASP A 150 -0.66 -2.15 -20.97
C ASP A 150 -2.07 -2.06 -20.37
N GLU A 151 -3.03 -2.80 -20.91
CA GLU A 151 -4.39 -2.86 -20.37
C GLU A 151 -4.43 -3.51 -18.99
N LYS A 152 -3.68 -4.60 -18.80
CA LYS A 152 -3.58 -5.26 -17.50
C LYS A 152 -2.89 -4.35 -16.48
N TRP A 153 -1.83 -3.65 -16.88
CA TRP A 153 -1.17 -2.66 -16.03
C TRP A 153 -2.09 -1.50 -15.65
N ARG A 154 -2.91 -0.98 -16.57
CA ARG A 154 -3.92 0.04 -16.23
C ARG A 154 -4.89 -0.45 -15.15
N GLN A 155 -5.35 -1.69 -15.24
CA GLN A 155 -6.24 -2.28 -14.24
C GLN A 155 -5.55 -2.47 -12.88
N ILE A 156 -4.29 -2.90 -12.88
CA ILE A 156 -3.48 -3.03 -11.65
C ILE A 156 -3.26 -1.66 -11.00
N ASN A 157 -2.84 -0.65 -11.79
CA ASN A 157 -2.60 0.69 -11.29
C ASN A 157 -3.88 1.37 -10.77
N ALA A 158 -5.04 1.12 -11.38
CA ALA A 158 -6.32 1.61 -10.86
C ALA A 158 -6.67 1.01 -9.48
N GLY A 159 -6.36 -0.27 -9.26
CA GLY A 159 -6.48 -0.91 -7.94
C GLY A 159 -5.53 -0.29 -6.92
N MET A 160 -4.24 -0.18 -7.26
CA MET A 160 -3.23 0.47 -6.41
C MET A 160 -3.63 1.89 -5.98
N ASN A 161 -4.16 2.70 -6.92
CA ASN A 161 -4.65 4.04 -6.62
C ASN A 161 -5.81 4.01 -5.61
N SER A 162 -6.78 3.11 -5.83
CA SER A 162 -7.98 2.96 -4.98
C SER A 162 -7.60 2.51 -3.57
N ASP A 163 -6.65 1.59 -3.45
CA ASP A 163 -6.10 1.12 -2.17
C ASP A 163 -5.49 2.26 -1.38
N ILE A 164 -4.65 3.08 -2.02
CA ILE A 164 -3.99 4.21 -1.36
C ILE A 164 -5.02 5.25 -0.91
N VAL A 165 -6.01 5.56 -1.75
CA VAL A 165 -7.13 6.46 -1.40
C VAL A 165 -7.85 5.97 -0.13
N ASP A 166 -8.22 4.68 -0.09
CA ASP A 166 -8.91 4.09 1.06
C ASP A 166 -8.03 4.12 2.31
N LEU A 167 -6.78 3.66 2.20
CA LEU A 167 -5.83 3.56 3.31
C LEU A 167 -5.47 4.94 3.88
N THR A 168 -5.28 5.96 3.04
CA THR A 168 -5.06 7.34 3.47
C THR A 168 -6.26 7.86 4.27
N ASN A 169 -7.49 7.63 3.81
CA ASN A 169 -8.69 8.10 4.52
C ASN A 169 -8.95 7.35 5.84
N ILE A 170 -8.65 6.04 5.88
CA ILE A 170 -8.68 5.24 7.12
C ILE A 170 -7.66 5.76 8.12
N TYR A 171 -6.43 6.00 7.67
CA TYR A 171 -5.36 6.54 8.49
C TYR A 171 -5.71 7.91 9.07
N ARG A 172 -6.11 8.85 8.20
CA ARG A 172 -6.51 10.21 8.60
C ARG A 172 -7.64 10.18 9.63
N THR A 173 -8.67 9.37 9.40
CA THR A 173 -9.77 9.21 10.38
C THR A 173 -9.26 8.67 11.72
N LYS A 174 -8.36 7.68 11.72
CA LYS A 174 -7.75 7.14 12.95
C LYS A 174 -6.95 8.19 13.72
N ARG A 175 -6.36 9.15 13.00
CA ARG A 175 -5.60 10.28 13.56
C ARG A 175 -6.47 11.50 13.90
N GLY A 176 -7.80 11.42 13.72
CA GLY A 176 -8.72 12.53 13.98
C GLY A 176 -8.71 13.63 12.91
N LEU A 177 -8.14 13.34 11.74
CA LEU A 177 -8.09 14.24 10.59
C LEU A 177 -9.29 14.00 9.66
N SER A 178 -9.71 15.06 8.96
CA SER A 178 -10.75 14.98 7.94
C SER A 178 -10.32 14.08 6.77
N THR A 179 -11.27 13.30 6.24
CA THR A 179 -11.07 12.56 4.99
C THR A 179 -10.91 13.49 3.81
N LEU A 180 -10.15 13.06 2.81
CA LEU A 180 -9.87 13.76 1.58
C LEU A 180 -10.81 13.30 0.47
N VAL A 181 -11.27 14.24 -0.34
CA VAL A 181 -12.04 13.96 -1.56
C VAL A 181 -11.07 13.65 -2.69
N GLU A 182 -11.24 12.50 -3.34
CA GLU A 182 -10.44 12.17 -4.51
C GLU A 182 -10.80 13.08 -5.69
N ASN A 183 -9.78 13.68 -6.31
CA ASN A 183 -9.92 14.52 -7.49
C ASN A 183 -9.21 13.89 -8.70
N LYS A 184 -9.99 13.60 -9.74
CA LYS A 184 -9.51 12.93 -10.96
C LYS A 184 -8.39 13.70 -11.68
N LYS A 185 -8.45 15.04 -11.73
CA LYS A 185 -7.42 15.83 -12.42
C LYS A 185 -6.10 15.85 -11.64
N ILE A 186 -6.15 15.85 -10.31
CA ILE A 186 -4.97 15.64 -9.47
C ILE A 186 -4.39 14.24 -9.70
N GLY A 187 -5.24 13.20 -9.76
CA GLY A 187 -4.82 11.83 -10.07
C GLY A 187 -4.19 11.69 -11.46
N GLN A 188 -4.66 12.46 -12.45
CA GLN A 188 -4.04 12.52 -13.78
C GLN A 188 -2.63 13.13 -13.74
N ALA A 189 -2.43 14.21 -12.98
CA ALA A 189 -1.10 14.80 -12.78
C ALA A 189 -0.15 13.80 -12.08
N ALA A 190 -0.64 13.13 -11.04
CA ALA A 190 0.11 12.09 -10.33
C ALA A 190 0.49 10.92 -11.24
N SER A 191 -0.45 10.43 -12.06
CA SER A 191 -0.22 9.32 -13.00
C SER A 191 0.80 9.70 -14.09
N ALA A 192 0.73 10.95 -14.58
CA ALA A 192 1.69 11.47 -15.53
C ALA A 192 3.10 11.57 -14.93
N HIS A 193 3.22 11.95 -13.65
CA HIS A 193 4.52 12.00 -12.97
C HIS A 193 5.10 10.61 -12.70
N SER A 194 4.28 9.65 -12.24
CA SER A 194 4.70 8.25 -12.10
C SER A 194 5.16 7.66 -13.43
N LYS A 195 4.46 7.96 -14.51
CA LYS A 195 4.87 7.56 -15.87
C LYS A 195 6.18 8.23 -16.30
N ASP A 196 6.35 9.52 -16.03
CA ASP A 196 7.57 10.27 -16.36
C ASP A 196 8.80 9.70 -15.63
N MET A 197 8.66 9.42 -14.33
CA MET A 197 9.69 8.77 -13.52
C MET A 197 10.08 7.40 -14.08
N HIS A 198 9.08 6.60 -14.47
CA HIS A 198 9.31 5.27 -15.04
C HIS A 198 10.00 5.33 -16.42
N GLU A 199 9.45 6.11 -17.37
CA GLU A 199 9.95 6.13 -18.76
C GLU A 199 11.31 6.81 -18.91
N ASN A 200 11.66 7.72 -18.00
CA ASN A 200 12.93 8.45 -18.02
C ASN A 200 13.89 8.00 -16.92
N GLU A 201 13.62 6.88 -16.26
CA GLU A 201 14.50 6.22 -15.28
C GLU A 201 15.03 7.16 -14.18
N PHE A 202 14.15 7.98 -13.60
CA PHE A 202 14.49 8.85 -12.48
C PHE A 202 13.51 8.71 -11.32
N PHE A 203 13.93 9.14 -10.13
CA PHE A 203 13.09 9.18 -8.95
C PHE A 203 13.30 10.51 -8.21
N SER A 204 12.37 11.46 -8.42
CA SER A 204 12.48 12.82 -7.91
C SER A 204 11.11 13.51 -7.87
N HIS A 205 10.94 14.46 -6.96
CA HIS A 205 9.80 15.39 -6.95
C HIS A 205 9.83 16.34 -8.15
N ASP A 206 10.99 16.56 -8.78
CA ASP A 206 11.14 17.44 -9.92
C ASP A 206 11.42 16.65 -11.20
N SER A 207 10.69 16.99 -12.27
CA SER A 207 10.94 16.48 -13.61
C SER A 207 11.77 17.48 -14.41
N ALA A 208 12.83 17.01 -15.07
CA ALA A 208 13.64 17.83 -15.96
C ALA A 208 12.85 18.45 -17.14
N THR A 209 11.75 17.80 -17.56
CA THR A 209 10.93 18.26 -18.69
C THR A 209 9.57 18.82 -18.29
N LYS A 210 8.99 18.33 -17.20
CA LYS A 210 7.65 18.75 -16.71
C LYS A 210 7.73 19.78 -15.59
N GLY A 211 8.90 19.92 -14.94
CA GLY A 211 9.15 20.83 -13.82
C GLY A 211 8.67 20.30 -12.48
N ASP A 212 8.54 21.22 -11.53
CA ASP A 212 8.13 20.95 -10.14
C ASP A 212 6.64 20.59 -10.01
N LEU A 213 6.24 20.25 -8.77
CA LEU A 213 4.86 19.90 -8.43
C LEU A 213 3.87 21.00 -8.84
N ALA A 214 4.18 22.26 -8.54
CA ALA A 214 3.32 23.39 -8.86
C ALA A 214 3.05 23.48 -10.37
N LYS A 215 4.09 23.32 -11.21
CA LYS A 215 3.96 23.31 -12.66
C LYS A 215 3.16 22.11 -13.16
N ARG A 216 3.39 20.90 -12.61
CA ARG A 216 2.62 19.70 -12.98
C ARG A 216 1.14 19.84 -12.63
N MET A 217 0.83 20.50 -11.51
CA MET A 217 -0.54 20.68 -11.03
C MET A 217 -1.37 21.69 -11.81
N THR A 218 -0.76 22.46 -12.73
CA THR A 218 -1.51 23.38 -13.60
C THR A 218 -2.60 22.69 -14.44
N VAL A 219 -2.43 21.39 -14.77
CA VAL A 219 -3.45 20.57 -15.46
C VAL A 219 -4.74 20.38 -14.65
N SER A 220 -4.67 20.52 -13.33
CA SER A 220 -5.85 20.40 -12.47
C SER A 220 -6.82 21.57 -12.60
N GLU A 221 -6.33 22.72 -13.05
CA GLU A 221 -7.08 23.99 -13.06
C GLU A 221 -7.58 24.42 -11.67
N LEU A 222 -7.04 23.80 -10.60
CA LEU A 222 -7.33 24.14 -9.22
C LEU A 222 -6.27 25.10 -8.68
N VAL A 223 -6.70 25.98 -7.77
CA VAL A 223 -5.81 26.86 -7.01
C VAL A 223 -5.60 26.26 -5.64
N PHE A 224 -4.36 25.90 -5.33
CA PHE A 224 -3.96 25.33 -4.05
C PHE A 224 -3.40 26.42 -3.15
N GLU A 225 -3.81 26.45 -1.89
CA GLU A 225 -3.10 27.24 -0.87
C GLU A 225 -1.90 26.46 -0.31
N GLU A 226 -2.04 25.14 -0.26
CA GLU A 226 -1.02 24.20 0.18
C GLU A 226 -1.17 22.88 -0.59
N VAL A 227 -0.05 22.31 -1.02
CA VAL A 227 -0.01 21.04 -1.75
C VAL A 227 1.30 20.32 -1.47
N GLU A 228 1.21 19.04 -1.18
CA GLU A 228 2.34 18.16 -0.85
C GLU A 228 2.27 16.89 -1.70
N GLU A 229 3.43 16.27 -1.91
CA GLU A 229 3.57 15.07 -2.75
C GLU A 229 4.32 13.95 -2.01
N ASN A 230 3.77 12.73 -2.13
CA ASN A 230 4.46 11.50 -1.83
C ASN A 230 4.76 10.75 -3.13
N ILE A 231 5.98 10.24 -3.28
CA ILE A 231 6.38 9.36 -4.40
C ILE A 231 6.92 8.04 -3.87
N ALA A 232 6.73 6.98 -4.65
CA ALA A 232 7.22 5.63 -4.35
C ALA A 232 7.56 4.90 -5.65
N ALA A 233 8.54 4.01 -5.59
CA ALA A 233 8.93 3.15 -6.70
C ALA A 233 9.22 1.73 -6.20
N ASN A 234 8.94 0.73 -7.03
CA ASN A 234 9.24 -0.68 -6.81
C ASN A 234 8.49 -1.34 -5.64
N TYR A 235 7.33 -0.79 -5.24
CA TYR A 235 6.43 -1.44 -4.30
C TYR A 235 5.38 -2.28 -5.03
N VAL A 236 5.10 -3.45 -4.47
CA VAL A 236 4.31 -4.50 -5.12
C VAL A 236 2.83 -4.17 -5.30
N ASP A 237 2.28 -3.30 -4.45
CA ASP A 237 0.88 -2.88 -4.49
C ASP A 237 0.67 -1.57 -3.70
N GLY A 238 -0.59 -1.10 -3.64
CA GLY A 238 -0.97 0.11 -2.91
C GLY A 238 -0.80 -0.02 -1.39
N ALA A 239 -1.05 -1.19 -0.81
CA ALA A 239 -0.89 -1.43 0.62
C ALA A 239 0.59 -1.34 1.07
N ALA A 240 1.50 -1.93 0.31
CA ALA A 240 2.94 -1.87 0.53
C ALA A 240 3.47 -0.44 0.32
N THR A 241 2.96 0.27 -0.70
CA THR A 241 3.28 1.68 -0.95
C THR A 241 2.86 2.56 0.23
N PHE A 242 1.62 2.42 0.69
CA PHE A 242 1.11 3.16 1.84
C PHE A 242 1.88 2.85 3.13
N ALA A 243 2.19 1.57 3.39
CA ALA A 243 2.97 1.15 4.54
C ALA A 243 4.37 1.79 4.55
N ALA A 244 5.03 1.89 3.39
CA ALA A 244 6.32 2.55 3.27
C ALA A 244 6.25 4.05 3.59
N TRP A 245 5.23 4.74 3.08
CA TRP A 245 5.02 6.16 3.41
C TRP A 245 4.70 6.38 4.89
N LEU A 246 3.85 5.54 5.48
CA LEU A 246 3.52 5.62 6.91
C LEU A 246 4.77 5.47 7.81
N SER A 247 5.70 4.62 7.38
CA SER A 247 6.94 4.33 8.10
C SER A 247 7.96 5.47 8.05
N SER A 248 7.83 6.37 7.06
CA SER A 248 8.75 7.48 6.83
C SER A 248 8.21 8.80 7.38
N ALA A 249 9.01 9.48 8.20
CA ALA A 249 8.58 10.73 8.83
C ALA A 249 8.19 11.82 7.81
N SER A 250 8.97 11.98 6.72
CA SER A 250 8.67 12.98 5.68
C SER A 250 7.39 12.65 4.93
N HIS A 251 7.21 11.39 4.49
CA HIS A 251 6.02 11.00 3.75
C HIS A 251 4.75 11.00 4.62
N ARG A 252 4.90 10.68 5.90
CA ARG A 252 3.80 10.74 6.87
C ARG A 252 3.31 12.17 7.11
N GLN A 253 4.19 13.19 7.07
CA GLN A 253 3.74 14.59 7.15
C GLN A 253 2.75 14.94 6.04
N THR A 254 2.98 14.46 4.81
CA THR A 254 2.03 14.61 3.70
C THR A 254 0.69 13.89 3.98
N LEU A 255 0.73 12.67 4.51
CA LEU A 255 -0.49 11.93 4.90
C LEU A 255 -1.29 12.66 6.00
N GLU A 256 -0.58 13.36 6.88
CA GLU A 256 -1.11 14.11 8.02
C GLU A 256 -1.38 15.58 7.71
N LEU A 257 -1.21 16.02 6.46
CA LEU A 257 -1.34 17.44 6.08
C LEU A 257 -2.64 18.02 6.65
N GLU A 258 -2.48 19.00 7.53
CA GLU A 258 -3.58 19.65 8.23
C GLU A 258 -4.43 20.45 7.24
N ASN A 259 -5.72 20.58 7.49
CA ASN A 259 -6.67 21.32 6.65
C ASN A 259 -6.87 20.81 5.21
N ALA A 260 -6.01 19.91 4.70
CA ALA A 260 -6.17 19.31 3.38
C ALA A 260 -7.57 18.70 3.20
N ASN A 261 -8.13 18.88 2.00
CA ASN A 261 -9.48 18.46 1.66
C ASN A 261 -9.59 17.68 0.34
N VAL A 262 -8.51 17.66 -0.46
CA VAL A 262 -8.44 16.91 -1.71
C VAL A 262 -7.19 16.06 -1.79
N MET A 263 -7.30 14.95 -2.53
CA MET A 263 -6.14 14.16 -2.95
C MET A 263 -6.29 13.66 -4.37
N GLY A 264 -5.19 13.28 -4.99
CA GLY A 264 -5.19 12.43 -6.17
C GLY A 264 -4.03 11.45 -6.11
N VAL A 265 -4.28 10.22 -6.55
CA VAL A 265 -3.28 9.16 -6.62
C VAL A 265 -3.16 8.71 -8.06
N GLY A 266 -1.93 8.42 -8.48
CA GLY A 266 -1.65 7.92 -9.81
C GLY A 266 -0.44 7.03 -9.83
N SER A 267 -0.62 5.80 -10.30
CA SER A 267 0.45 4.84 -10.53
C SER A 267 0.70 4.59 -12.02
N PHE A 268 1.94 4.24 -12.34
CA PHE A 268 2.34 3.67 -13.61
C PHE A 268 3.32 2.52 -13.36
N GLN A 269 2.89 1.29 -13.66
CA GLN A 269 3.58 0.08 -13.21
C GLN A 269 3.85 0.14 -11.70
N PHE A 270 5.10 0.01 -11.26
CA PHE A 270 5.48 0.07 -9.84
C PHE A 270 5.91 1.47 -9.36
N TYR A 271 5.66 2.52 -10.14
CA TYR A 271 5.83 3.91 -9.71
C TYR A 271 4.48 4.44 -9.26
N THR A 272 4.46 5.14 -8.12
CA THR A 272 3.23 5.70 -7.56
C THR A 272 3.47 7.10 -7.02
N THR A 273 2.54 7.99 -7.30
CA THR A 273 2.51 9.37 -6.80
C THR A 273 1.18 9.62 -6.10
N GLN A 274 1.23 10.22 -4.92
CA GLN A 274 0.08 10.77 -4.22
C GLN A 274 0.29 12.26 -4.01
N ILE A 275 -0.74 13.05 -4.30
CA ILE A 275 -0.75 14.49 -4.10
C ILE A 275 -1.91 14.82 -3.17
N ILE A 276 -1.64 15.55 -2.09
CA ILE A 276 -2.62 15.97 -1.09
C ILE A 276 -2.54 17.49 -0.99
N GLY A 277 -3.69 18.15 -0.89
CA GLY A 277 -3.69 19.61 -0.75
C GLY A 277 -5.00 20.19 -0.25
N TYR A 278 -4.97 21.51 -0.07
CA TYR A 278 -6.13 22.32 0.26
C TYR A 278 -6.52 23.20 -0.92
N VAL A 279 -7.81 23.13 -1.28
CA VAL A 279 -8.45 24.03 -2.24
C VAL A 279 -9.64 24.73 -1.59
N ALA A 280 -9.80 26.04 -1.81
CA ALA A 280 -10.88 26.82 -1.19
C ALA A 280 -12.28 26.41 -1.70
N GLU A 281 -12.38 25.96 -2.95
CA GLU A 281 -13.60 25.41 -3.53
C GLU A 281 -13.34 24.00 -4.07
N VAL A 282 -13.88 22.99 -3.39
CA VAL A 282 -13.93 21.61 -3.91
C VAL A 282 -15.01 21.58 -4.98
N THR A 283 -14.69 22.00 -6.20
CA THR A 283 -15.58 21.80 -7.35
C THR A 283 -15.51 20.33 -7.73
N ASP A 284 -16.61 19.61 -7.52
CA ASP A 284 -16.77 18.22 -7.92
C ASP A 284 -16.69 18.14 -9.46
N PRO A 285 -15.64 17.55 -10.07
CA PRO A 285 -15.62 17.29 -11.49
C PRO A 285 -16.28 15.93 -11.69
N SER A 286 -17.61 15.94 -11.67
CA SER A 286 -18.47 14.82 -12.05
C SER A 286 -17.93 14.10 -13.29
#